data_AF-A0A2S2PXI2-F1
#
_entry.id   AF-A0A2S2PXI2-F1
#
_cell.length_a   1.000
_cell.length_b   1.000
_cell.length_c   1.000
_cell.angle_alpha   90.00
_cell.angle_beta   90.00
_cell.angle_gamma   90.00
#
_symmetry.space_group_name_H-M   'P 1'
#
loop_
_entity.id
_entity.type
_entity.pdbx_description
1 polymer ?
#
loop_
_entity_poly.entity_id
_entity_poly.type
_entity_poly.pdbx_seq_one_letter_code
_entity_poly.pdbx_strand_id
1 'polypeptide(L)'
;LFESLINEVNNYLNENETFEFEDMKTKRIRRKKKLSGQKASDKPILDPIKLFKVDTFLGSLDITLNAINHYFNNDVIGIYKDLSMFSKRRIIEIKNNRNSFPEDSFEK
;
A
#
# COMPACT_ATOMS: atom_id res chain seq x y z
N LEU A 1 -12.17 -15.28 26.15
CA LEU A 1 -12.02 -14.61 24.83
C LEU A 1 -11.34 -15.54 23.82
N PHE A 2 -10.14 -16.03 24.10
CA PHE A 2 -9.41 -16.94 23.20
C PHE A 2 -10.13 -18.27 22.92
N GLU A 3 -10.65 -18.93 23.95
CA GLU A 3 -11.43 -20.19 23.80
C GLU A 3 -12.71 -20.01 22.97
N SER A 4 -13.35 -18.85 23.08
CA SER A 4 -14.54 -18.52 22.28
C SER A 4 -14.19 -18.38 20.80
N LEU A 5 -13.05 -17.75 20.51
CA LEU A 5 -12.55 -17.57 19.15
C LEU A 5 -12.19 -18.93 18.53
N ILE A 6 -11.57 -19.83 19.31
CA ILE A 6 -11.23 -21.19 18.84
C ILE A 6 -12.50 -21.98 18.50
N ASN A 7 -13.53 -21.92 19.36
CA ASN A 7 -14.80 -22.59 19.08
C ASN A 7 -15.49 -22.03 17.82
N GLU A 8 -15.44 -20.72 17.61
CA GLU A 8 -16.01 -20.07 16.43
C GLU A 8 -15.29 -20.50 15.15
N VAL A 9 -13.95 -20.55 15.18
CA VAL A 9 -13.14 -21.02 14.05
C VAL A 9 -13.41 -22.50 13.75
N ASN A 10 -13.49 -23.35 14.78
CA ASN A 10 -13.76 -24.77 14.59
C ASN A 10 -15.16 -25.02 14.03
N ASN A 11 -16.18 -24.29 14.51
CA ASN A 11 -17.53 -24.37 13.95
C ASN A 11 -17.55 -23.94 12.49
N TYR A 12 -16.86 -22.85 12.14
CA TYR A 12 -16.74 -22.39 10.76
C TYR A 12 -16.07 -23.43 9.85
N LEU A 13 -15.00 -24.08 10.32
CA LEU A 13 -14.31 -25.13 9.56
C LEU A 13 -15.21 -26.36 9.34
N ASN A 14 -15.96 -26.78 10.36
CA ASN A 14 -16.88 -27.91 10.26
C ASN A 14 -18.07 -27.61 9.34
N GLU A 15 -18.62 -26.40 9.37
CA GLU A 15 -19.72 -25.98 8.49
C GLU A 15 -19.29 -25.88 7.02
N ASN A 16 -18.00 -25.61 6.77
CA ASN A 16 -17.42 -25.45 5.44
C ASN A 16 -16.48 -26.61 5.07
N GLU A 17 -16.64 -27.78 5.68
CA GLU A 17 -15.77 -28.95 5.45
C GLU A 17 -15.87 -29.45 3.98
N THR A 18 -16.95 -29.10 3.29
CA THR A 18 -17.19 -29.38 1.86
C THR A 18 -16.64 -28.30 0.91
N PHE A 19 -15.99 -27.26 1.43
CA PHE A 19 -15.44 -26.17 0.62
C PHE A 19 -14.21 -26.65 -0.14
N GLU A 20 -14.41 -27.10 -1.37
CA GLU A 20 -13.31 -27.35 -2.30
C GLU A 20 -12.81 -26.03 -2.88
N PHE A 21 -11.50 -25.80 -2.79
CA PHE A 21 -10.88 -24.65 -3.43
C PHE A 21 -11.02 -24.76 -4.94
N GLU A 22 -11.73 -23.81 -5.56
CA GLU A 22 -11.81 -23.73 -7.01
C GLU A 22 -10.41 -23.40 -7.58
N ASP A 23 -9.98 -24.16 -8.58
CA ASP A 23 -8.73 -23.88 -9.29
C ASP A 23 -8.70 -22.45 -9.82
N MET A 24 -7.51 -21.84 -9.80
CA MET A 24 -7.32 -20.49 -10.33
C MET A 24 -7.74 -20.41 -11.80
N LYS A 25 -8.78 -19.61 -12.07
CA LYS A 25 -9.30 -19.39 -13.42
C LYS A 25 -8.22 -18.82 -14.33
N THR A 26 -7.90 -19.55 -15.40
CA THR A 26 -6.98 -19.09 -16.44
C THR A 26 -7.66 -18.00 -17.26
N LYS A 27 -7.10 -16.78 -17.26
CA LYS A 27 -7.62 -15.67 -18.07
C LYS A 27 -7.24 -15.90 -19.53
N ARG A 28 -8.22 -15.88 -20.44
CA ARG A 28 -7.96 -15.90 -21.89
C ARG A 28 -7.20 -14.64 -22.30
N ILE A 29 -6.07 -14.82 -22.99
CA ILE A 29 -5.27 -13.71 -23.52
C ILE A 29 -6.07 -12.94 -24.57
N ARG A 30 -6.29 -11.64 -24.32
CA ARG A 30 -6.85 -10.72 -25.33
C ARG A 30 -5.73 -10.29 -26.27
N ARG A 31 -5.83 -10.66 -27.55
CA ARG A 31 -4.88 -10.20 -28.59
C ARG A 31 -5.16 -8.74 -28.91
N LYS A 32 -4.16 -7.86 -28.73
CA LYS A 32 -4.22 -6.48 -29.24
C LYS A 32 -3.69 -6.43 -30.67
N LYS A 33 -4.31 -5.59 -31.52
CA LYS A 33 -3.82 -5.35 -32.89
C LYS A 33 -2.47 -4.63 -32.79
N LYS A 34 -1.47 -5.08 -33.56
CA LYS A 34 -0.16 -4.42 -33.68
C LYS A 34 -0.21 -3.38 -34.81
N LEU A 35 0.39 -2.21 -34.58
CA LEU A 35 0.66 -1.25 -35.64
C LEU A 35 1.89 -1.68 -36.47
N SER A 36 1.94 -1.26 -37.73
CA SER A 36 3.10 -1.52 -38.60
C SER A 36 4.37 -0.93 -37.97
N GLY A 37 5.45 -1.71 -37.90
CA GLY A 37 6.72 -1.31 -37.30
C GLY A 37 6.87 -1.55 -35.79
N GLN A 38 5.80 -1.92 -35.06
CA GLN A 38 5.93 -2.25 -33.63
C GLN A 38 6.51 -3.66 -33.42
N LYS A 39 7.70 -3.73 -32.79
CA LYS A 39 8.38 -4.99 -32.43
C LYS A 39 7.89 -5.58 -31.10
N ALA A 40 7.41 -4.75 -30.18
CA ALA A 40 7.03 -5.18 -28.84
C ALA A 40 5.56 -5.62 -28.76
N SER A 41 5.34 -6.82 -28.23
CA SER A 41 4.08 -7.21 -27.61
C SER A 41 4.44 -7.52 -26.17
N ASP A 42 3.81 -6.87 -25.20
CA ASP A 42 3.87 -7.35 -23.83
C ASP A 42 3.41 -8.80 -23.85
N LYS A 43 4.32 -9.71 -23.48
CA LYS A 43 3.98 -11.12 -23.36
C LYS A 43 3.15 -11.24 -22.08
N PRO A 44 1.91 -11.72 -22.17
CA PRO A 44 1.11 -11.93 -20.98
C PRO A 44 1.79 -12.96 -20.08
N ILE A 45 1.73 -12.75 -18.76
CA ILE A 45 2.11 -13.78 -17.80
C ILE A 45 1.04 -14.87 -17.88
N LEU A 46 1.45 -16.06 -18.34
CA LEU A 46 0.55 -17.19 -18.58
C LEU A 46 0.26 -18.00 -17.31
N ASP A 47 1.24 -18.07 -16.42
CA ASP A 47 1.13 -18.78 -15.15
C ASP A 47 0.24 -17.98 -14.18
N PRO A 48 -0.91 -18.54 -13.76
CA PRO A 48 -1.82 -17.87 -12.84
C PRO A 48 -1.16 -17.52 -11.50
N ILE A 49 -0.26 -18.37 -10.98
CA ILE A 49 0.41 -18.13 -9.70
C ILE A 49 1.34 -16.93 -9.82
N LYS A 50 2.14 -16.90 -10.88
CA LYS A 50 3.03 -15.77 -11.16
C LYS A 50 2.24 -14.49 -11.46
N LEU A 51 1.12 -14.58 -12.16
CA LEU A 51 0.24 -13.45 -12.44
C LEU A 51 -0.32 -12.88 -11.14
N PHE A 52 -0.86 -13.73 -10.27
CA PHE A 52 -1.36 -13.31 -8.96
C PHE A 52 -0.26 -12.63 -8.16
N LYS A 53 0.93 -13.24 -8.06
CA LYS A 53 2.08 -12.65 -7.36
C LYS A 53 2.44 -11.26 -7.91
N VAL A 54 2.53 -11.11 -9.23
CA VAL A 54 2.85 -9.82 -9.86
C VAL A 54 1.75 -8.80 -9.61
N ASP A 55 0.50 -9.13 -9.95
CA ASP A 55 -0.63 -8.19 -9.88
C ASP A 55 -0.92 -7.78 -8.42
N THR A 56 -0.78 -8.68 -7.45
CA THR A 56 -1.00 -8.34 -6.04
C THR A 56 0.21 -7.73 -5.37
N PHE A 57 1.39 -8.36 -5.45
CA PHE A 57 2.54 -7.88 -4.69
C PHE A 57 3.12 -6.60 -5.29
N LEU A 58 3.38 -6.60 -6.61
CA LEU A 58 3.92 -5.39 -7.25
C LEU A 58 2.84 -4.32 -7.35
N GLY A 59 1.58 -4.72 -7.62
CA GLY A 59 0.46 -3.78 -7.60
C GLY A 59 0.26 -3.10 -6.23
N SER A 60 0.33 -3.86 -5.13
CA SER A 60 0.21 -3.27 -3.78
C SER A 60 1.40 -2.38 -3.42
N LEU A 61 2.61 -2.75 -3.83
CA LEU A 61 3.79 -1.89 -3.67
C LEU A 61 3.65 -0.58 -4.44
N ASP A 62 3.21 -0.63 -5.70
CA ASP A 62 3.02 0.58 -6.52
C ASP A 62 1.94 1.49 -5.93
N ILE A 63 0.82 0.92 -5.45
CA ILE A 63 -0.23 1.70 -4.77
C ILE A 63 0.33 2.34 -3.50
N THR A 64 1.08 1.59 -2.70
CA THR A 64 1.67 2.10 -1.45
C THR A 64 2.68 3.21 -1.73
N LEU A 65 3.54 3.02 -2.73
CA LEU A 65 4.52 4.01 -3.13
C LEU A 65 3.85 5.28 -3.66
N ASN A 66 2.80 5.14 -4.48
CA ASN A 66 2.02 6.28 -4.96
C ASN A 66 1.32 7.02 -3.82
N ALA A 67 0.74 6.30 -2.86
CA ALA A 67 0.13 6.92 -1.69
C ALA A 67 1.18 7.68 -0.87
N ILE A 68 2.34 7.08 -0.62
CA ILE A 68 3.43 7.74 0.10
C ILE A 68 3.86 9.01 -0.64
N ASN A 69 4.12 8.92 -1.94
CA ASN A 69 4.53 10.07 -2.74
C ASN A 69 3.46 11.16 -2.81
N HIS A 70 2.18 10.79 -2.80
CA HIS A 70 1.08 11.74 -2.83
C HIS A 70 0.91 12.49 -1.51
N TYR A 71 0.95 11.77 -0.38
CA TYR A 71 0.71 12.36 0.95
C TYR A 71 1.96 12.94 1.62
N PHE A 72 3.14 12.46 1.24
CA PHE A 72 4.43 12.88 1.78
C PHE A 72 5.32 13.47 0.67
N ASN A 73 4.73 14.26 -0.23
CA ASN A 73 5.52 15.13 -1.09
C ASN A 73 6.00 16.36 -0.30
N ASN A 74 7.03 17.04 -0.80
CA ASN A 74 7.60 18.22 -0.15
C ASN A 74 6.57 19.33 0.03
N ASP A 75 5.58 19.43 -0.86
CA ASP A 75 4.52 20.43 -0.80
C ASP A 75 3.57 20.23 0.40
N VAL A 76 3.25 18.98 0.74
CA VAL A 76 2.34 18.61 1.84
C VAL A 76 3.10 18.44 3.16
N ILE A 77 4.37 18.02 3.11
CA ILE A 77 5.23 17.86 4.30
C ILE A 77 5.39 19.18 5.07
N GLY A 78 5.46 20.32 4.37
CA GLY A 78 5.53 21.65 5.03
C GLY A 78 4.40 21.87 6.03
N ILE A 79 3.16 21.55 5.64
CA ILE A 79 1.99 21.71 6.51
C ILE A 79 2.06 20.78 7.73
N TYR A 80 2.48 19.53 7.55
CA TYR A 80 2.63 18.60 8.67
C TYR A 80 3.77 18.98 9.61
N LYS A 81 4.87 19.53 9.07
CA LYS A 81 5.97 20.09 9.85
C LYS A 81 5.47 21.24 10.73
N ASP A 82 4.71 22.17 10.17
CA ASP A 82 4.12 23.29 10.92
C ASP A 82 3.15 22.81 12.00
N LEU A 83 2.27 21.86 11.68
CA LEU A 83 1.34 21.27 12.65
C LEU A 83 2.08 20.58 13.81
N SER A 84 3.21 19.91 13.52
CA SER A 84 4.01 19.23 14.54
C SER A 84 4.58 20.18 15.61
N MET A 85 4.78 21.46 15.25
CA MET A 85 5.25 22.50 16.18
C MET A 85 4.27 22.85 17.27
N PHE A 86 2.96 22.64 17.04
CA PHE A 86 1.93 22.88 18.04
C PHE A 86 1.80 21.77 19.08
N SER A 87 2.61 20.71 19.00
CA SER A 87 2.60 19.67 20.02
C SER A 87 3.05 20.23 21.38
N LYS A 88 2.35 19.84 22.46
CA LYS A 88 2.63 20.31 23.83
C LYS A 88 4.10 20.12 24.23
N ARG A 89 4.69 18.99 23.84
CA ARG A 89 6.11 18.67 24.08
C ARG A 89 7.02 19.71 23.43
N ARG A 90 6.76 20.04 22.16
CA ARG A 90 7.58 20.97 21.38
C ARG A 90 7.47 22.40 21.89
N ILE A 91 6.27 22.82 22.30
CA ILE A 91 6.05 24.13 22.93
C ILE A 91 6.86 24.28 24.23
N ILE A 92 6.90 23.25 25.08
CA ILE A 92 7.66 23.27 26.33
C ILE A 92 9.17 23.32 26.04
N GLU A 93 9.64 22.57 25.05
CA GLU A 93 11.04 22.54 24.64
C GLU A 93 11.52 23.91 24.16
N ILE A 94 10.78 24.55 23.25
CA ILE A 94 11.08 25.90 22.73
C ILE A 94 11.01 26.94 23.86
N LYS A 95 10.06 26.80 24.79
CA LYS A 95 9.98 27.67 25.98
C LYS A 95 11.23 27.58 26.84
N ASN A 96 11.78 26.38 27.02
CA ASN A 96 12.96 26.15 27.84
C ASN A 96 14.28 26.48 27.12
N ASN A 97 14.33 26.33 25.80
CA ASN A 97 15.49 26.67 24.97
C ASN A 97 15.03 27.30 23.65
N ARG A 98 15.15 28.63 23.53
CA ARG A 98 14.74 29.36 22.31
C ARG A 98 15.56 29.03 21.08
N ASN A 99 16.80 28.54 21.24
CA ASN A 99 17.66 28.13 20.14
C ASN A 99 17.31 26.74 19.58
N SER A 100 16.33 26.06 20.19
CA SER A 100 15.83 24.77 19.67
C SER A 100 14.86 24.92 18.50
N PHE A 101 14.48 26.16 18.15
CA PHE A 101 13.62 26.44 17.01
C PHE A 101 14.37 26.21 15.69
N PRO A 102 13.83 25.46 14.71
CA PRO A 102 14.52 25.21 13.45
C PRO A 102 14.63 26.48 12.62
N GLU A 103 15.81 26.72 12.07
CA GLU A 103 16.12 27.90 11.24
C GLU A 103 15.28 27.93 9.96
N ASP A 104 14.90 26.75 9.45
CA ASP A 104 14.15 26.56 8.21
C ASP A 104 12.62 26.54 8.40
N SER A 105 12.11 26.93 9.59
CA SER A 105 10.66 26.82 9.90
C SER A 105 9.79 27.78 9.09
N PHE A 106 10.39 28.81 8.48
CA PHE A 106 9.69 29.81 7.66
C PHE A 106 10.43 30.15 6.37
N GLU A 107 11.43 29.35 6.00
CA GLU A 107 12.09 29.49 4.71
C GLU A 107 11.16 28.94 3.62
N LYS A 108 11.03 29.71 2.54
CA LYS A 108 10.03 29.52 1.47
C LYS A 108 10.51 28.57 0.39
#